data_AF-A0ABC9FAY7-F1
#
_entry.id   AF-A0ABC9FAY7-F1
#
_cell.length_a   1.000
_cell.length_b   1.000
_cell.length_c   1.000
_cell.angle_alpha   90.00
_cell.angle_beta   90.00
_cell.angle_gamma   90.00
#
_symmetry.space_group_name_H-M   'P 1'
#
loop_
_entity.id
_entity.type
_entity.pdbx_description
1 polymer ?
#
loop_
_entity_poly.entity_id
_entity_poly.type
_entity_poly.pdbx_seq_one_letter_code
_entity_poly.pdbx_strand_id
1 'polypeptide(L)'
;MMQEEIIPPLKDALEAEENVSQVQLSFQNNTLEGSFIKDDVPYYFWAFFTKGDLTGPKGFALSSYSNEVSTIEPFLIDEKRVTAQYVVFWVYKRLAGQGILPVWKEEEEGEEEGAK
;
A
#
# COMPACT_ATOMS: atom_id res chain seq x y z
N MET A 1 -9.44 15.17 2.91
CA MET A 1 -9.49 14.83 1.46
C MET A 1 -8.49 13.70 1.22
N MET A 2 -8.91 12.57 0.61
CA MET A 2 -8.18 11.29 0.42
C MET A 2 -6.70 11.18 0.85
N GLN A 3 -5.80 12.06 0.40
CA GLN A 3 -4.41 12.11 0.86
C GLN A 3 -4.25 12.12 2.40
N GLU A 4 -5.07 12.90 3.12
CA GLU A 4 -5.00 13.03 4.59
C GLU A 4 -5.48 11.78 5.31
N GLU A 5 -6.28 10.96 4.63
CA GLU A 5 -6.85 9.71 5.17
C GLU A 5 -6.06 8.47 4.72
N ILE A 6 -5.16 8.62 3.74
CA ILE A 6 -4.34 7.53 3.18
C ILE A 6 -2.90 7.64 3.69
N ILE A 7 -2.30 8.83 3.60
CA ILE A 7 -0.86 9.00 3.86
C ILE A 7 -0.50 8.64 5.31
N PRO A 8 -1.13 9.20 6.35
CA PRO A 8 -0.76 8.86 7.73
C PRO A 8 -0.87 7.36 8.02
N PRO A 9 -2.02 6.68 7.81
CA PRO A 9 -2.13 5.26 8.15
C PRO A 9 -1.26 4.35 7.28
N LEU A 10 -1.05 4.67 5.99
CA LEU A 10 -0.14 3.88 5.16
C LEU A 10 1.31 4.06 5.58
N LYS A 11 1.69 5.27 5.99
CA LYS A 11 3.04 5.54 6.49
C LYS A 11 3.28 4.77 7.79
N ASP A 12 2.35 4.88 8.74
CA ASP A 12 2.43 4.19 10.02
C ASP A 12 2.50 2.66 9.82
N ALA A 13 1.69 2.12 8.90
CA ALA A 13 1.72 0.69 8.57
C ALA A 13 3.06 0.25 7.96
N LEU A 14 3.70 1.07 7.14
CA LEU A 14 5.02 0.74 6.56
C LEU A 14 6.15 0.92 7.59
N GLU A 15 6.09 1.94 8.42
CA GLU A 15 7.11 2.21 9.45
C GLU A 15 7.02 1.24 10.65
N ALA A 16 5.88 0.60 10.85
CA ALA A 16 5.71 -0.47 11.85
C ALA A 16 6.42 -1.77 11.46
N GLU A 17 6.76 -1.95 10.18
CA GLU A 17 7.38 -3.17 9.68
C GLU A 17 8.88 -3.24 9.97
N GLU A 18 9.35 -4.43 10.35
CA GLU A 18 10.78 -4.66 10.60
C GLU A 18 11.59 -4.51 9.30
N ASN A 19 12.79 -3.93 9.44
CA ASN A 19 13.72 -3.63 8.35
C ASN A 19 13.17 -2.67 7.28
N VAL A 20 12.06 -1.99 7.53
CA VAL A 20 11.57 -0.90 6.68
C VAL A 20 12.09 0.45 7.19
N SER A 21 12.59 1.28 6.28
CA SER A 21 13.09 2.62 6.58
C SER A 21 12.91 3.59 5.43
N GLN A 22 13.13 4.88 5.71
CA GLN A 22 13.05 5.96 4.72
C GLN A 22 11.71 6.06 3.98
N VAL A 23 10.60 5.71 4.66
CA VAL A 23 9.26 5.77 4.10
C VAL A 23 8.89 7.21 3.72
N GLN A 24 8.62 7.42 2.45
CA GLN A 24 8.14 8.68 1.88
C GLN A 24 6.89 8.42 1.08
N LEU A 25 5.82 9.15 1.39
CA LEU A 25 4.56 9.08 0.68
C LEU A 25 4.19 10.48 0.18
N SER A 26 3.70 10.56 -1.05
CA SER A 26 3.16 11.80 -1.60
C SER A 26 1.94 11.53 -2.46
N PHE A 27 1.01 12.48 -2.51
CA PHE A 27 -0.15 12.40 -3.39
C PHE A 27 -0.09 13.56 -4.38
N GLN A 28 0.23 13.27 -5.64
CA GLN A 28 0.42 14.27 -6.68
C GLN A 28 -0.22 13.80 -7.98
N ASN A 29 -0.85 14.71 -8.72
CA ASN A 29 -1.48 14.41 -10.01
C ASN A 29 -2.42 13.20 -9.98
N ASN A 30 -3.24 13.09 -8.93
CA ASN A 30 -4.13 11.95 -8.69
C ASN A 30 -3.40 10.60 -8.63
N THR A 31 -2.15 10.62 -8.17
CA THR A 31 -1.33 9.42 -8.00
C THR A 31 -0.78 9.42 -6.59
N LEU A 32 -1.00 8.32 -5.88
CA LEU A 32 -0.32 8.05 -4.63
C LEU A 32 1.03 7.43 -4.96
N GLU A 33 2.09 8.14 -4.64
CA GLU A 33 3.47 7.69 -4.81
C GLU A 33 4.02 7.32 -3.45
N GLY A 34 4.71 6.18 -3.37
CA GLY A 34 5.40 5.80 -2.16
C GLY A 34 6.75 5.18 -2.44
N SER A 35 7.71 5.49 -1.59
CA SER A 35 9.03 4.88 -1.57
C SER A 35 9.43 4.48 -0.17
N PHE A 36 10.14 3.36 -0.05
CA PHE A 36 10.70 2.88 1.20
C PHE A 36 11.90 1.96 0.90
N ILE A 37 12.77 1.78 1.87
CA ILE A 37 13.84 0.78 1.83
C ILE A 37 13.42 -0.38 2.71
N LYS A 38 13.49 -1.60 2.18
CA LYS A 38 13.31 -2.82 2.94
C LYS A 38 14.49 -3.75 2.71
N ASP A 39 15.12 -4.22 3.79
CA ASP A 39 16.29 -5.12 3.74
C ASP A 39 17.38 -4.58 2.77
N ASP A 40 17.70 -3.27 2.86
CA ASP A 40 18.63 -2.53 1.99
C ASP A 40 18.22 -2.40 0.51
N VAL A 41 17.02 -2.84 0.14
CA VAL A 41 16.47 -2.70 -1.23
C VAL A 41 15.45 -1.56 -1.28
N PRO A 42 15.63 -0.55 -2.15
CA PRO A 42 14.64 0.50 -2.31
C PRO A 42 13.51 0.04 -3.24
N TYR A 43 12.29 0.25 -2.75
CA TYR A 43 11.02 -0.02 -3.43
C TYR A 43 10.29 1.28 -3.72
N TYR A 44 9.60 1.31 -4.85
CA TYR A 44 8.79 2.42 -5.32
C TYR A 44 7.46 1.88 -5.82
N PHE A 45 6.35 2.47 -5.39
CA PHE A 45 5.03 2.11 -5.87
C PHE A 45 4.21 3.34 -6.25
N TRP A 46 3.28 3.13 -7.18
CA TRP A 46 2.35 4.14 -7.65
C TRP A 46 0.95 3.55 -7.72
N ALA A 47 -0.01 4.20 -7.06
CA ALA A 47 -1.43 3.94 -7.26
C ALA A 47 -2.06 5.12 -8.02
N PHE A 48 -2.51 4.86 -9.25
CA PHE A 48 -3.06 5.87 -10.16
C PHE A 48 -4.57 5.95 -10.01
N PHE A 49 -5.10 7.17 -9.91
CA PHE A 49 -6.55 7.46 -9.84
C PHE A 49 -6.95 8.35 -11.02
N THR A 50 -7.30 7.75 -12.15
CA THR A 50 -7.48 8.48 -13.44
C THR A 50 -8.48 9.63 -13.41
N LYS A 51 -9.49 9.57 -12.54
CA LYS A 51 -10.52 10.62 -12.38
C LYS A 51 -10.30 11.55 -11.19
N GLY A 52 -9.24 11.34 -10.40
CA GLY A 52 -9.04 12.05 -9.13
C GLY A 52 -10.03 11.66 -8.02
N ASP A 53 -10.83 10.64 -8.27
CA ASP A 53 -11.72 10.01 -7.31
C ASP A 53 -11.51 8.48 -7.29
N LEU A 54 -12.21 7.80 -6.38
CA LEU A 54 -12.11 6.35 -6.26
C LEU A 54 -13.07 5.59 -7.20
N THR A 55 -13.85 6.32 -8.01
CA THR A 55 -14.87 5.75 -8.91
C THR A 55 -14.33 5.44 -10.30
N GLY A 56 -13.22 6.08 -10.69
CA GLY A 56 -12.55 5.83 -11.95
C GLY A 56 -11.73 4.53 -12.02
N PRO A 57 -11.20 4.23 -13.23
CA PRO A 57 -10.12 3.26 -13.41
C PRO A 57 -8.94 3.58 -12.50
N LYS A 58 -8.45 2.55 -11.81
CA LYS A 58 -7.31 2.64 -10.92
C LYS A 58 -6.24 1.67 -11.37
N GLY A 59 -4.99 2.13 -11.33
CA GLY A 59 -3.83 1.34 -11.69
C GLY A 59 -2.89 1.21 -10.51
N PHE A 60 -2.10 0.15 -10.48
CA PHE A 60 -0.99 -0.01 -9.55
C PHE A 60 0.28 -0.36 -10.31
N ALA A 61 1.38 0.27 -9.96
CA ALA A 61 2.70 -0.08 -10.46
C ALA A 61 3.67 -0.18 -9.29
N LEU A 62 4.66 -1.05 -9.46
CA LEU A 62 5.70 -1.32 -8.48
C LEU A 62 7.04 -1.46 -9.21
N SER A 63 8.09 -0.91 -8.62
CA SER A 63 9.46 -1.05 -9.08
C SER A 63 10.39 -1.20 -7.89
N SER A 64 11.45 -1.97 -8.08
CA SER A 64 12.57 -2.11 -7.16
C SER A 64 13.85 -1.77 -7.90
N TYR A 65 14.92 -1.37 -7.20
CA TYR A 65 16.20 -1.00 -7.83
C TYR A 65 16.72 -2.01 -8.87
N SER A 66 16.41 -3.29 -8.68
CA SER A 66 16.82 -4.39 -9.55
C SER A 66 15.91 -4.65 -10.76
N ASN A 67 14.77 -3.96 -10.91
CA ASN A 67 13.78 -4.21 -11.97
C ASN A 67 13.19 -2.90 -12.52
N GLU A 68 13.22 -2.75 -13.85
CA GLU A 68 12.43 -1.73 -14.57
C GLU A 68 10.94 -1.85 -14.20
N VAL A 69 10.21 -0.73 -14.21
CA VAL A 69 8.78 -0.65 -13.84
C VAL A 69 8.00 -1.74 -14.59
N SER A 70 7.56 -2.76 -13.87
CA SER A 70 7.27 -4.06 -14.46
C SER A 70 5.83 -4.23 -14.96
N THR A 71 5.19 -3.16 -15.46
CA THR A 71 3.80 -3.08 -15.99
C THR A 71 2.82 -2.38 -15.04
N ILE A 72 1.88 -1.59 -15.59
CA ILE A 72 0.73 -1.04 -14.84
C ILE A 72 -0.34 -2.12 -14.75
N GLU A 73 -0.67 -2.53 -13.54
CA GLU A 73 -1.68 -3.54 -13.27
C GLU A 73 -3.03 -2.92 -12.88
N PRO A 74 -4.15 -3.60 -13.15
CA PRO A 74 -5.45 -3.18 -12.64
C PRO A 74 -5.47 -3.18 -11.10
N PHE A 75 -6.02 -2.12 -10.51
CA PHE A 75 -6.14 -1.95 -9.06
C PHE A 75 -7.60 -1.72 -8.69
N LEU A 76 -8.15 -2.47 -7.73
CA LEU A 76 -9.50 -2.24 -7.19
C LEU A 76 -10.60 -2.12 -8.27
N ILE A 77 -10.59 -3.02 -9.27
CA ILE A 77 -11.51 -2.96 -10.42
C ILE A 77 -12.93 -3.43 -10.10
N ASP A 78 -13.09 -4.40 -9.21
CA ASP A 78 -14.38 -5.00 -8.88
C ASP A 78 -15.11 -4.26 -7.73
N GLU A 79 -14.43 -3.29 -7.12
CA GLU A 79 -14.88 -2.69 -5.89
C GLU A 79 -15.81 -1.49 -6.12
N LYS A 80 -17.09 -1.65 -5.75
CA LYS A 80 -18.12 -0.63 -5.96
C LYS A 80 -18.01 0.57 -5.01
N ARG A 81 -17.38 0.39 -3.84
CA ARG A 81 -17.18 1.43 -2.83
C ARG A 81 -15.78 1.32 -2.25
N VAL A 82 -14.86 2.06 -2.83
CA VAL A 82 -13.49 2.18 -2.32
C VAL A 82 -13.44 3.37 -1.37
N THR A 83 -12.87 3.17 -0.19
CA THR A 83 -12.56 4.21 0.80
C THR A 83 -11.05 4.42 0.89
N ALA A 84 -10.61 5.50 1.54
CA ALA A 84 -9.20 5.75 1.80
C ALA A 84 -8.52 4.57 2.53
N GLN A 85 -9.14 4.07 3.60
CA GLN A 85 -8.67 2.90 4.34
C GLN A 85 -8.57 1.65 3.45
N TYR A 86 -9.51 1.48 2.52
CA TYR A 86 -9.48 0.36 1.58
C TYR A 86 -8.29 0.45 0.62
N VAL A 87 -7.92 1.66 0.19
CA VAL A 87 -6.69 1.87 -0.60
C VAL A 87 -5.46 1.48 0.21
N VAL A 88 -5.35 1.91 1.47
CA VAL A 88 -4.23 1.57 2.35
C VAL A 88 -4.07 0.05 2.47
N PHE A 89 -5.16 -0.64 2.82
CA PHE A 89 -5.21 -2.09 2.95
C PHE A 89 -4.75 -2.79 1.67
N TRP A 90 -5.27 -2.39 0.51
CA TRP A 90 -4.95 -3.05 -0.76
C TRP A 90 -3.56 -2.74 -1.29
N VAL A 91 -3.03 -1.53 -1.05
CA VAL A 91 -1.63 -1.19 -1.35
C VAL A 91 -0.71 -2.10 -0.55
N TYR A 92 -0.93 -2.20 0.76
CA TYR A 92 -0.13 -3.09 1.59
C TYR A 92 -0.27 -4.54 1.15
N LYS A 93 -1.50 -5.02 0.96
CA LYS A 93 -1.77 -6.40 0.52
C LYS A 93 -1.06 -6.74 -0.81
N ARG A 94 -0.94 -5.78 -1.72
CA ARG A 94 -0.16 -5.93 -2.96
C ARG A 94 1.32 -6.08 -2.68
N LEU A 95 1.91 -5.23 -1.82
CA LEU A 95 3.31 -5.34 -1.42
C LEU A 95 3.59 -6.69 -0.73
N ALA A 96 2.68 -7.14 0.13
CA ALA A 96 2.76 -8.44 0.78
C ALA A 96 2.63 -9.62 -0.22
N GLY A 97 1.72 -9.51 -1.19
CA GLY A 97 1.53 -10.51 -2.24
C GLY A 97 2.76 -10.67 -3.16
N GLN A 98 3.61 -9.65 -3.26
CA GLN A 98 4.91 -9.70 -3.95
C GLN A 98 6.03 -10.28 -3.08
N GLY A 99 5.74 -10.65 -1.82
CA GLY A 99 6.72 -11.11 -0.84
C GLY A 99 7.62 -9.99 -0.31
N ILE A 100 7.26 -8.72 -0.55
CA ILE A 100 8.03 -7.57 -0.04
C ILE A 100 7.73 -7.40 1.44
N LEU A 101 6.46 -7.22 1.79
CA LEU A 101 6.01 -7.08 3.18
C LEU A 101 5.50 -8.43 3.72
N PRO A 102 5.43 -8.62 5.05
CA PRO A 102 4.70 -9.77 5.59
C PRO A 102 3.22 -9.68 5.26
N VAL A 103 2.52 -10.81 5.32
CA VAL A 103 1.06 -10.86 5.13
C VAL A 103 0.40 -9.91 6.12
N TRP A 104 -0.54 -9.09 5.66
CA TRP A 104 -1.34 -8.21 6.52
C TRP A 104 -1.95 -9.05 7.63
N LYS A 105 -1.44 -8.90 8.84
CA LYS A 105 -2.05 -9.44 10.04
C LYS A 105 -3.15 -8.44 10.37
N GLU A 106 -4.39 -8.77 10.03
CA GLU A 106 -5.48 -8.21 10.83
C GLU A 106 -5.10 -8.55 12.27
N GLU A 107 -4.97 -7.55 13.13
CA GLU A 107 -4.76 -7.79 14.55
C GLU A 107 -5.72 -8.92 14.94
N GLU A 108 -5.15 -10.05 15.36
CA GLU A 108 -5.95 -11.09 15.99
C GLU A 108 -6.57 -10.40 17.20
N GLU A 109 -7.81 -9.95 17.05
CA GLU A 109 -8.67 -9.57 18.16
C GLU A 109 -8.79 -10.82 19.04
N GLY A 110 -7.93 -10.88 20.05
CA GLY A 110 -8.07 -11.68 21.27
C GLY A 110 -8.41 -13.16 21.10
N GLU A 111 -7.38 -14.01 21.09
CA GLU A 111 -7.46 -15.28 21.81
C GLU A 111 -6.57 -15.21 23.07
N GLU A 112 -6.98 -14.38 24.03
CA GLU A 112 -6.84 -14.75 25.44
C GLU A 112 -8.15 -15.40 25.89
N GLU A 113 -8.29 -16.72 25.74
CA GLU A 113 -9.10 -17.54 26.65
C GLU A 113 -8.43 -18.90 26.89
N GLY A 114 -7.73 -18.99 28.02
CA GLY A 114 -8.03 -19.98 29.06
C GLY A 114 -7.91 -21.49 28.77
N ALA A 115 -7.09 -22.12 29.63
CA ALA A 115 -7.19 -23.48 30.15
C ALA A 115 -6.49 -24.62 29.37
N LYS A 116 -5.33 -25.04 29.91
CA LYS A 116 -5.31 -26.24 30.77
C LYS A 116 -4.13 -26.26 31.72
#